data_AF-A0A392MHF8-F1
#
_entry.id   AF-A0A392MHF8-F1
#
_cell.length_a   1.000
_cell.length_b   1.000
_cell.length_c   1.000
_cell.angle_alpha   90.00
_cell.angle_beta   90.00
_cell.angle_gamma   90.00
#
_symmetry.space_group_name_H-M   'P 1'
#
loop_
_entity.id
_entity.type
_entity.pdbx_description
1 polymer ?
#
loop_
_entity_poly.entity_id
_entity_poly.type
_entity_poly.pdbx_seq_one_letter_code
_entity_poly.pdbx_strand_id
1 'polypeptide(L)'
;MMIKRPPMCECVDLLTAANPGARKFGILSIPPIGCYPAVTSTNEGNCVKPLNDFSVAFYKATQTLLQKLSLELEGFEYSIGNTYAMFTTMLKDPLVFGKQ
;
A
#
# COMPACT_ATOMS: atom_id res chain seq x y z
N MET A 1 22.34 -9.06 13.79
CA MET A 1 22.04 -8.29 12.56
C MET A 1 20.86 -7.39 12.88
N MET A 2 21.10 -6.13 13.24
CA MET A 2 20.02 -5.21 13.58
C MET A 2 19.41 -4.69 12.28
N ILE A 3 18.21 -5.16 11.95
CA ILE A 3 17.38 -4.51 10.94
C ILE A 3 16.97 -3.17 11.55
N LYS A 4 17.75 -2.13 11.27
CA LYS A 4 17.41 -0.75 11.62
C LYS A 4 16.10 -0.46 10.89
N ARG A 5 14.98 -0.31 11.61
CA ARG A 5 13.70 0.09 11.00
C ARG A 5 13.94 1.46 10.35
N PRO A 6 13.89 1.59 9.02
CA PRO A 6 13.95 2.91 8.41
C PRO A 6 12.74 3.72 8.91
N PRO A 7 12.89 5.03 9.15
CA PRO A 7 11.75 5.89 9.39
C PRO A 7 10.77 5.74 8.22
N MET A 8 9.47 5.79 8.51
CA MET A 8 8.36 5.52 7.57
C MET A 8 8.32 6.44 6.33
N CYS A 9 9.31 7.31 6.14
CA CYS A 9 9.40 8.34 5.11
C CYS A 9 10.33 7.98 3.93
N GLU A 10 11.18 6.95 3.99
CA GLU A 10 12.22 6.73 2.96
C GLU A 10 11.74 6.02 1.66
N CYS A 11 10.50 5.50 1.60
CA CYS A 11 10.04 4.78 0.40
C CYS A 11 9.82 5.70 -0.82
N VAL A 12 9.50 6.99 -0.61
CA VAL A 12 9.29 7.95 -1.70
C VAL A 12 10.63 8.40 -2.28
N ASP A 13 11.64 8.58 -1.42
CA ASP A 13 12.96 9.04 -1.83
C ASP A 13 13.70 8.02 -2.70
N LEU A 14 13.48 6.72 -2.47
CA LEU A 14 14.05 5.65 -3.30
C LEU A 14 13.54 5.67 -4.74
N LEU A 15 12.27 6.02 -4.96
CA LEU A 15 11.70 6.12 -6.31
C LEU A 15 12.33 7.28 -7.10
N THR A 16 12.59 8.40 -6.43
CA THR A 16 13.23 9.58 -7.02
C THR A 16 14.73 9.36 -7.26
N ALA A 17 15.43 8.69 -6.34
CA ALA A 17 16.86 8.39 -6.45
C ALA A 17 17.18 7.39 -7.59
N ALA A 18 16.28 6.45 -7.87
CA ALA A 18 16.50 5.46 -8.92
C ALA A 18 16.37 6.04 -10.34
N ASN A 19 15.49 7.02 -10.55
CA ASN A 19 15.29 7.67 -11.85
C ASN A 19 14.94 9.16 -11.66
N PRO A 20 15.93 10.06 -11.61
CA PRO A 20 15.73 11.49 -11.34
C PRO A 20 14.97 12.26 -12.44
N GLY A 21 14.56 11.58 -13.53
CA GLY A 21 13.69 12.13 -14.58
C GLY A 21 12.36 11.41 -14.75
N ALA A 22 12.03 10.43 -13.89
CA ALA A 22 10.76 9.73 -13.98
C ALA A 22 9.60 10.71 -13.69
N ARG A 23 8.66 10.79 -14.63
CA ARG A 23 7.44 11.58 -14.46
C ARG A 23 6.16 10.74 -14.40
N LYS A 24 6.25 9.42 -14.54
CA LYS A 24 5.11 8.50 -14.53
C LYS A 24 5.30 7.43 -13.47
N PHE A 25 4.35 7.30 -12.55
CA PHE A 25 4.46 6.38 -11.41
C PHE A 25 3.24 5.47 -11.25
N GLY A 26 3.47 4.17 -11.17
CA GLY A 26 2.47 3.19 -10.72
C GLY A 26 2.70 2.86 -9.25
N ILE A 27 1.72 3.13 -8.39
CA ILE A 27 1.83 2.95 -6.94
C ILE A 27 0.78 1.92 -6.48
N LEU A 28 1.21 0.97 -5.66
CA LEU A 28 0.32 0.03 -4.98
C LEU A 28 0.15 0.49 -3.54
N SER A 29 -1.09 0.54 -3.05
CA SER A 29 -1.33 0.82 -1.63
C SER A 29 -1.01 -0.38 -0.75
N ILE A 30 -1.30 -0.26 0.55
CA ILE A 30 -1.04 -1.34 1.51
C ILE A 30 -2.26 -2.29 1.54
N PRO A 31 -2.07 -3.61 1.39
CA PRO A 31 -3.12 -4.62 1.52
C PRO A 31 -3.64 -4.72 2.98
N PRO A 32 -4.68 -5.52 3.29
CA PRO A 32 -5.14 -5.70 4.67
C PRO A 32 -4.13 -6.52 5.49
N ILE A 33 -3.05 -5.87 5.95
CA ILE A 33 -1.92 -6.51 6.66
C ILE A 33 -2.34 -7.18 7.97
N GLY A 34 -3.45 -6.74 8.57
CA GLY A 34 -4.02 -7.37 9.76
C GLY A 34 -4.54 -8.78 9.51
N CYS A 35 -4.72 -9.18 8.25
CA CYS A 35 -5.21 -10.50 7.85
C CYS A 35 -4.11 -11.45 7.38
N TYR A 36 -2.83 -11.08 7.50
CA TYR A 36 -1.73 -11.96 7.08
C TYR A 36 -1.57 -13.15 8.04
N PRO A 37 -1.25 -14.37 7.58
CA PRO A 37 -1.12 -15.54 8.45
C PRO A 37 -0.14 -15.36 9.62
N ALA A 38 0.95 -14.62 9.41
CA ALA A 38 1.92 -14.30 10.45
C ALA A 38 1.36 -13.37 11.55
N VAL A 39 0.31 -12.61 11.23
CA VAL A 39 -0.38 -11.70 12.16
C VAL A 39 -1.56 -12.42 12.82
N THR A 40 -2.41 -13.08 12.03
CA THR A 40 -3.60 -13.77 12.55
C THR A 40 -3.25 -14.93 13.47
N SER A 41 -2.11 -15.60 13.26
CA SER A 41 -1.61 -16.65 14.18
C SER A 41 -1.39 -16.15 15.61
N THR A 42 -1.14 -14.84 15.78
CA THR A 42 -0.98 -14.19 17.08
C THR A 42 -2.28 -13.57 17.62
N ASN A 43 -3.37 -13.67 16.85
CA ASN A 43 -4.68 -13.06 17.15
C ASN A 43 -5.83 -14.07 16.94
N GLU A 44 -5.64 -15.31 17.38
CA GLU A 44 -6.68 -16.36 17.36
C GLU A 44 -7.28 -16.64 15.96
N GLY A 45 -6.48 -16.46 14.90
CA GLY A 45 -6.93 -16.58 13.52
C GLY A 45 -7.72 -15.38 12.98
N ASN A 46 -7.97 -14.37 13.81
CA ASN A 46 -8.75 -13.20 13.44
C ASN A 46 -7.88 -12.08 12.86
N CYS A 47 -8.44 -11.31 11.93
CA CYS A 47 -7.78 -10.10 11.43
C CYS A 47 -7.67 -9.04 12.53
N VAL A 48 -6.52 -8.34 12.58
CA VAL A 48 -6.29 -7.23 13.51
C VAL A 48 -6.80 -5.92 12.91
N LYS A 49 -7.92 -5.40 13.43
CA LYS A 49 -8.60 -4.21 12.88
C LYS A 49 -7.71 -2.96 12.82
N PRO A 50 -6.95 -2.57 13.87
CA PRO A 50 -6.10 -1.37 13.79
C PRO A 50 -5.08 -1.39 12.66
N LEU A 51 -4.53 -2.56 12.32
CA LEU A 51 -3.59 -2.70 11.20
C LEU A 51 -4.29 -2.53 9.84
N ASN A 52 -5.53 -2.98 9.72
CA ASN A 52 -6.33 -2.79 8.51
C ASN A 52 -6.82 -1.34 8.37
N ASP A 53 -7.19 -0.69 9.48
CA ASP A 53 -7.55 0.74 9.51
C ASP A 53 -6.36 1.60 9.04
N PHE A 54 -5.14 1.23 9.43
CA PHE A 54 -3.91 1.86 8.94
C PHE A 54 -3.77 1.72 7.42
N SER A 55 -4.00 0.54 6.84
CA SER A 55 -3.95 0.35 5.39
C SER A 55 -4.93 1.26 4.64
N VAL A 56 -6.15 1.42 5.17
CA VAL A 56 -7.17 2.32 4.61
C VAL A 56 -6.74 3.78 4.73
N ALA A 57 -6.21 4.19 5.89
CA ALA A 57 -5.72 5.55 6.11
C ALA A 57 -4.54 5.88 5.18
N PHE A 58 -3.62 4.92 5.01
CA PHE A 58 -2.48 5.06 4.10
C PHE A 58 -2.93 5.30 2.66
N TYR A 59 -3.84 4.48 2.13
CA TYR A 59 -4.38 4.68 0.77
C TYR A 59 -4.94 6.08 0.56
N LYS A 60 -5.75 6.58 1.52
CA LYS A 60 -6.31 7.93 1.46
C LYS A 60 -5.23 9.01 1.49
N ALA A 61 -4.26 8.89 2.40
CA ALA A 61 -3.16 9.83 2.52
C ALA A 61 -2.30 9.87 1.24
N THR A 62 -1.98 8.71 0.67
CA THR A 62 -1.24 8.61 -0.58
C THR A 62 -2.03 9.21 -1.75
N GLN A 63 -3.34 8.96 -1.82
CA GLN A 63 -4.18 9.56 -2.86
C GLN A 63 -4.15 11.09 -2.79
N THR A 64 -4.31 11.67 -1.60
CA THR A 64 -4.22 13.13 -1.39
C THR A 64 -2.85 13.67 -1.75
N LEU A 65 -1.77 12.97 -1.37
CA LEU A 65 -0.40 13.37 -1.70
C LEU A 65 -0.15 13.37 -3.21
N LEU A 66 -0.55 12.31 -3.91
CA LEU A 66 -0.35 12.20 -5.36
C LEU A 66 -1.17 13.24 -6.14
N GLN A 67 -2.39 13.54 -5.68
CA GLN A 67 -3.18 14.65 -6.23
C GLN A 67 -2.46 15.98 -6.07
N LYS A 68 -1.91 16.27 -4.90
CA LYS A 68 -1.12 17.48 -4.66
C LYS A 68 0.10 17.55 -5.57
N LEU A 69 0.88 16.47 -5.67
CA LEU A 69 2.07 16.40 -6.53
C LEU A 69 1.73 16.60 -8.01
N SER A 70 0.59 16.08 -8.48
CA SER A 70 0.11 16.28 -9.85
C SER A 70 -0.25 17.72 -10.17
N LEU A 71 -0.55 18.55 -9.17
CA LEU A 71 -0.80 19.99 -9.35
C LEU A 71 0.50 20.81 -9.29
N GLU A 72 1.47 20.37 -8.50
CA GLU A 72 2.74 21.09 -8.28
C GLU A 72 3.81 20.77 -9.33
N LEU A 73 3.79 19.56 -9.91
CA LEU A 73 4.84 19.06 -10.79
C LEU A 73 4.33 18.90 -12.22
N GLU A 74 4.80 19.77 -13.12
CA GLU A 74 4.45 19.69 -14.53
C GLU A 74 4.88 18.34 -15.14
N GLY A 75 3.95 17.70 -15.85
CA GLY A 75 4.16 16.40 -16.47
C GLY A 75 4.13 15.21 -15.52
N PHE A 76 3.85 15.39 -14.22
CA PHE A 76 3.67 14.29 -13.27
C PHE A 76 2.36 13.54 -13.55
N GLU A 77 2.49 12.25 -13.87
CA GLU A 77 1.38 11.33 -14.05
C GLU A 77 1.50 10.18 -13.05
N TYR A 78 0.36 9.71 -12.54
CA TYR A 78 0.35 8.60 -11.60
C TYR A 78 -0.86 7.70 -11.79
N SER A 79 -0.75 6.48 -11.27
CA SER A 79 -1.86 5.57 -11.05
C SER A 79 -1.66 4.92 -9.70
N ILE A 80 -2.74 4.83 -8.90
CA ILE A 80 -2.71 4.18 -7.60
C ILE A 80 -3.68 3.00 -7.57
N GLY A 81 -3.17 1.81 -7.25
CA GLY A 81 -3.95 0.60 -7.04
C GLY A 81 -4.39 0.46 -5.59
N ASN A 82 -5.69 0.35 -5.34
CA ASN A 82 -6.24 0.07 -4.02
C ASN A 82 -6.09 -1.43 -3.68
N THR A 83 -4.91 -1.82 -3.20
CA THR A 83 -4.64 -3.22 -2.84
C THR A 83 -5.43 -3.66 -1.62
N TYR A 84 -5.79 -2.75 -0.71
CA TYR A 84 -6.68 -3.07 0.40
C TYR A 84 -8.01 -3.65 -0.10
N ALA A 85 -8.68 -2.95 -1.03
CA ALA A 85 -9.91 -3.41 -1.62
C ALA A 85 -9.72 -4.70 -2.43
N MET A 86 -8.66 -4.76 -3.25
CA MET A 86 -8.33 -5.92 -4.08
C MET A 86 -8.20 -7.20 -3.25
N PHE A 87 -7.35 -7.18 -2.21
CA PHE A 87 -7.15 -8.33 -1.33
C PHE A 87 -8.36 -8.61 -0.44
N THR A 88 -9.11 -7.58 -0.01
CA THR A 88 -10.36 -7.80 0.75
C THR A 88 -11.37 -8.59 -0.08
N THR A 89 -11.48 -8.30 -1.38
CA THR A 89 -12.33 -9.08 -2.30
C THR A 89 -11.82 -10.51 -2.41
N MET A 90 -10.51 -10.71 -2.63
CA MET A 90 -9.90 -12.04 -2.70
C MET A 90 -10.12 -12.88 -1.44
N LEU A 91 -10.00 -12.27 -0.26
CA LEU A 91 -10.18 -12.97 1.02
C LEU A 91 -11.64 -13.33 1.28
N LYS A 92 -12.59 -12.53 0.78
CA LYS A 92 -14.03 -12.80 0.93
C LYS A 92 -14.54 -13.85 -0.05
N ASP A 93 -14.02 -13.82 -1.28
CA ASP A 93 -14.38 -14.77 -2.32
C ASP A 93 -13.12 -15.18 -3.11
N PRO A 94 -12.46 -16.27 -2.69
CA PRO A 94 -11.24 -16.76 -3.34
C PRO A 94 -11.45 -17.15 -4.81
N LEU A 95 -12.68 -17.50 -5.19
CA LEU A 95 -13.00 -18.00 -6.53
C LEU A 95 -13.03 -16.89 -7.59
N VAL A 96 -13.08 -15.62 -7.17
CA VAL A 96 -13.08 -14.46 -8.08
C VAL A 96 -11.75 -14.31 -8.83
N PHE A 97 -10.65 -14.86 -8.30
CA PHE A 97 -9.31 -14.70 -8.87
C PHE A 97 -8.63 -16.02 -9.24
N GLY A 98 -9.21 -17.18 -8.90
CA GLY A 98 -8.72 -18.49 -9.31
C GLY A 98 -9.54 -19.63 -8.70
N LYS A 99 -9.58 -20.79 -9.36
CA LYS A 99 -10.08 -22.02 -8.72
C LYS A 99 -8.99 -22.53 -7.78
N GLN A 100 -9.33 -22.72 -6.50
CA GLN A 100 -8.46 -23.40 -5.53
C GLN A 100 -8.23 -24.85 -5.94
#